data_AF-A0A9W6FJ42-F1
#
_entry.id   AF-A0A9W6FJ42-F1
#
_cell.length_a   1.000
_cell.length_b   1.000
_cell.length_c   1.000
_cell.angle_alpha   90.00
_cell.angle_beta   90.00
_cell.angle_gamma   90.00
#
_symmetry.space_group_name_H-M   'P 1'
#
loop_
_entity.id
_entity.type
_entity.pdbx_description
1 polymer ?
#
loop_
_entity_poly.entity_id
_entity_poly.type
_entity_poly.pdbx_seq_one_letter_code
_entity_poly.pdbx_strand_id
1 'polypeptide(L)'
;MSKVNASDGTGTKEVLLKLCCRPGGIPQSRRPLTMPSRLDLTPEEKAERRRQRQAAHQRAYAERNRANPEYLERRAAHQRAYQERKKDDPEYLARRAELTKKHNNSDAARAARKRYLEKEGNKEKAKQGQLRWKRSERGREARKDQKRRYLERIRAKAAAMLPPMPIKARLLTNELYAAADAAVPRNLPEFARDDVIADICLAVLSGEFTINDIPKSAKPIISKGWQAISKFGHMSLDSPRFEDGKRTLHDTISVGLWDDGSDEEVEAQP
;
A
#
# COMPACT_ATOMS: atom_id res chain seq x y z
N MET A 1 14.84 -16.24 -12.21
CA MET A 1 13.58 -16.98 -12.42
C MET A 1 13.77 -18.39 -11.86
N SER A 2 13.43 -18.57 -10.59
CA SER A 2 13.73 -19.80 -9.84
C SER A 2 12.46 -20.63 -9.73
N LYS A 3 12.47 -21.82 -10.35
CA LYS A 3 11.40 -22.81 -10.28
C LYS A 3 11.46 -23.51 -8.93
N VAL A 4 10.44 -23.31 -8.09
CA VAL A 4 10.26 -24.05 -6.85
C VAL A 4 9.35 -25.24 -7.15
N ASN A 5 9.92 -26.44 -7.04
CA ASN A 5 9.21 -27.71 -7.19
C ASN A 5 8.31 -27.94 -5.96
N ALA A 6 6.99 -28.04 -6.19
CA ALA A 6 6.05 -28.49 -5.19
C ALA A 6 6.05 -30.03 -5.17
N SER A 7 6.64 -30.58 -4.11
CA SER A 7 6.66 -32.02 -3.84
C SER A 7 5.28 -32.52 -3.41
N ASP A 8 4.81 -33.55 -4.10
CA ASP A 8 3.64 -34.35 -3.75
C ASP A 8 3.82 -35.01 -2.38
N GLY A 9 3.02 -34.56 -1.41
CA GLY A 9 2.88 -35.16 -0.09
C GLY A 9 1.62 -36.01 0.00
N THR A 10 1.60 -37.17 -0.67
CA THR A 10 0.59 -38.23 -0.46
C THR A 10 0.92 -38.98 0.83
N GLY A 11 0.74 -38.31 1.97
CA GLY A 11 0.79 -38.89 3.30
C GLY A 11 -0.48 -39.68 3.61
N THR A 12 -0.42 -40.98 3.35
CA THR A 12 -1.07 -42.07 4.10
C THR A 12 -2.00 -41.65 5.26
N LYS A 13 -3.32 -41.66 4.99
CA LYS A 13 -4.38 -41.71 6.01
C LYS A 13 -5.01 -43.10 6.07
N GLU A 14 -4.17 -44.10 6.29
CA GLU A 14 -4.58 -45.37 6.86
C GLU A 14 -3.91 -45.44 8.23
N VAL A 15 -4.68 -45.34 9.31
CA VAL A 15 -4.51 -45.99 10.62
C VAL A 15 -5.59 -45.37 11.54
N LEU A 16 -6.25 -46.23 12.34
CA LEU A 16 -7.24 -45.93 13.40
C LEU A 16 -8.73 -45.81 13.02
N LEU A 17 -9.23 -46.76 12.22
CA LEU A 17 -10.54 -47.37 12.46
C LEU A 17 -10.34 -48.63 13.32
N LYS A 18 -10.06 -48.44 14.62
CA LYS A 18 -10.02 -49.55 15.57
C LYS A 18 -10.59 -49.10 16.90
N LEU A 19 -11.57 -49.87 17.36
CA LEU A 19 -12.08 -49.97 18.73
C LEU A 19 -12.94 -48.79 19.22
N CYS A 20 -14.24 -48.88 18.93
CA CYS A 20 -15.30 -48.65 19.93
C CYS A 20 -16.61 -49.34 19.47
N CYS A 21 -16.53 -50.65 19.18
CA CYS A 21 -17.69 -51.51 19.39
C CYS A 21 -17.93 -51.53 20.90
N ARG A 22 -18.93 -50.78 21.38
CA ARG A 22 -19.44 -50.92 22.75
C ARG A 22 -20.58 -51.95 22.68
N PRO A 23 -20.36 -53.21 23.08
CA PRO A 23 -21.44 -54.20 23.20
C PRO A 23 -22.23 -53.88 24.48
N GLY A 24 -23.03 -52.83 24.42
CA GLY A 24 -24.03 -52.51 25.43
C GLY A 24 -25.38 -52.61 24.76
N GLY A 25 -26.01 -53.79 24.85
CA GLY A 25 -27.34 -54.03 24.31
C GLY A 25 -28.28 -52.91 24.74
N ILE A 26 -28.87 -52.22 23.75
CA ILE A 26 -29.98 -51.31 23.99
C ILE A 26 -31.11 -52.20 24.50
N PRO A 27 -31.54 -52.08 25.78
CA PRO A 27 -32.66 -52.87 26.28
C PRO A 27 -33.89 -52.50 25.45
N GLN A 28 -34.41 -53.46 24.68
CA GLN A 28 -35.59 -53.31 23.82
C GLN A 28 -36.92 -53.13 24.59
N SER A 29 -36.89 -52.67 25.84
CA SER A 29 -38.04 -52.69 26.74
C SER A 29 -38.41 -51.32 27.31
N ARG A 30 -38.31 -50.25 26.51
CA ARG A 30 -39.09 -49.03 26.77
C ARG A 30 -40.09 -48.85 25.63
N ARG A 31 -41.25 -49.47 25.82
CA ARG A 31 -42.47 -49.15 25.07
C ARG A 31 -42.57 -47.61 24.99
N PRO A 32 -42.78 -47.02 23.81
CA PRO A 32 -43.09 -45.60 23.74
C PRO A 32 -44.30 -45.40 24.64
N LEU A 33 -44.13 -44.62 25.71
CA LEU A 33 -45.26 -44.04 26.43
C LEU A 33 -46.16 -43.48 25.35
N THR A 34 -47.36 -44.06 25.23
CA THR A 34 -48.44 -43.54 24.42
C THR A 34 -48.49 -42.05 24.73
N MET A 35 -47.95 -41.24 23.79
CA MET A 35 -47.98 -39.81 23.93
C MET A 35 -49.45 -39.48 24.12
N PRO A 36 -49.83 -38.80 25.23
CA PRO A 36 -51.22 -38.47 25.46
C PRO A 36 -51.74 -37.90 24.15
N SER A 37 -52.84 -38.50 23.71
CA SER A 37 -53.53 -38.18 22.46
C SER A 37 -53.46 -36.67 22.25
N ARG A 38 -53.26 -36.24 21.00
CA ARG A 38 -53.43 -34.84 20.60
C ARG A 38 -54.78 -34.37 21.13
N LEU A 39 -54.80 -33.88 22.37
CA LEU A 39 -55.94 -33.18 22.93
C LEU A 39 -56.17 -32.05 21.94
N ASP A 40 -57.40 -31.94 21.48
CA ASP A 40 -57.82 -30.94 20.49
C ASP A 40 -57.75 -29.56 21.12
N LEU A 41 -56.52 -29.08 21.28
CA LEU A 41 -56.22 -27.76 21.80
C LEU A 41 -56.87 -26.76 20.86
N THR A 42 -57.57 -25.80 21.44
CA THR A 42 -58.17 -24.70 20.68
C THR A 42 -57.06 -23.94 19.93
N PRO A 43 -57.37 -23.24 18.83
CA PRO A 43 -56.40 -22.40 18.14
C PRO A 43 -55.69 -21.39 19.06
N GLU A 44 -56.40 -20.89 20.08
CA GLU A 44 -55.88 -19.97 21.09
C GLU A 44 -54.87 -20.65 22.02
N GLU A 45 -55.19 -21.82 22.56
CA GLU A 45 -54.28 -22.61 23.39
C GLU A 45 -53.02 -23.04 22.61
N LYS A 46 -53.17 -23.36 21.33
CA LYS A 46 -52.03 -23.65 20.44
C LYS A 46 -51.15 -22.40 20.27
N ALA A 47 -51.74 -21.23 20.08
CA ALA A 47 -51.00 -19.98 19.95
C ALA A 47 -50.29 -19.60 21.27
N GLU A 48 -50.96 -19.76 22.41
CA GLU A 48 -50.37 -19.50 23.72
C GLU A 48 -49.24 -20.47 24.03
N ARG A 49 -49.43 -21.77 23.78
CA ARG A 49 -48.36 -22.77 23.95
C ARG A 49 -47.17 -22.49 23.03
N ARG A 50 -47.38 -21.97 21.82
CA ARG A 50 -46.30 -21.48 20.93
C ARG A 50 -45.57 -20.28 21.55
N ARG A 51 -46.30 -19.29 22.10
CA ARG A 51 -45.70 -18.15 22.80
C ARG A 51 -44.90 -18.58 24.02
N GLN A 52 -45.44 -19.48 24.85
CA GLN A 52 -44.77 -20.02 26.03
C GLN A 52 -43.51 -20.79 25.64
N ARG A 53 -43.56 -21.64 24.61
CA ARG A 53 -42.37 -22.33 24.08
C ARG A 53 -41.33 -21.35 23.52
N GLN A 54 -41.74 -20.32 22.78
CA GLN A 54 -40.83 -19.29 22.28
C GLN A 54 -40.19 -18.50 23.43
N ALA A 55 -40.96 -18.14 24.45
CA ALA A 55 -40.47 -17.45 25.64
C ALA A 55 -39.48 -18.32 26.44
N ALA A 56 -39.82 -19.59 26.68
CA ALA A 56 -38.93 -20.54 27.35
C ALA A 56 -37.63 -20.74 26.55
N HIS A 57 -37.72 -20.89 25.22
CA HIS A 57 -36.55 -20.98 24.35
C HIS A 57 -35.70 -19.71 24.39
N GLN A 58 -36.31 -18.51 24.35
CA GLN A 58 -35.60 -17.24 24.46
C GLN A 58 -34.91 -17.08 25.83
N ARG A 59 -35.55 -17.49 26.92
CA ARG A 59 -34.97 -17.48 28.27
C ARG A 59 -33.78 -18.44 28.37
N ALA A 60 -33.94 -19.69 27.95
CA ALA A 60 -32.85 -20.67 27.93
C ALA A 60 -31.68 -20.21 27.04
N TYR A 61 -31.98 -19.57 25.90
CA TYR A 61 -30.95 -18.98 25.04
C TYR A 61 -30.23 -17.81 25.71
N ALA A 62 -30.95 -16.92 26.40
CA ALA A 62 -30.38 -15.81 27.14
C ALA A 62 -29.51 -16.30 28.31
N GLU A 63 -29.97 -17.30 29.07
CA GLU A 63 -29.21 -17.94 30.15
C GLU A 63 -27.94 -18.60 29.62
N ARG A 64 -28.02 -19.34 28.51
CA ARG A 64 -26.85 -19.95 27.86
C ARG A 64 -25.82 -18.90 27.41
N ASN A 65 -26.29 -17.78 26.86
CA ASN A 65 -25.43 -16.66 26.47
C ASN A 65 -24.81 -15.96 27.70
N ARG A 66 -25.56 -15.85 28.79
CA ARG A 66 -25.09 -15.27 30.06
C ARG A 66 -24.04 -16.14 30.74
N ALA A 67 -24.20 -17.47 30.67
CA ALA A 67 -23.27 -18.45 31.23
C ALA A 67 -21.96 -18.57 30.44
N ASN A 68 -21.94 -18.14 29.17
CA ASN A 68 -20.75 -18.24 28.31
C ASN A 68 -20.45 -16.89 27.61
N PRO A 69 -19.93 -15.89 28.34
CA PRO A 69 -19.57 -14.59 27.75
C PRO A 69 -18.44 -14.74 26.71
N GLU A 70 -17.49 -15.66 26.92
CA GLU A 70 -16.38 -15.90 25.99
C GLU A 70 -16.86 -16.33 24.59
N TYR A 71 -17.95 -17.11 24.52
CA TYR A 71 -18.58 -17.46 23.26
C TYR A 71 -19.16 -16.23 22.53
N LEU A 72 -19.80 -15.31 23.26
CA LEU A 72 -20.32 -14.07 22.67
C LEU A 72 -19.20 -13.18 22.17
N GLU A 73 -18.11 -13.06 22.94
CA GLU A 73 -16.92 -12.30 22.53
C GLU A 73 -16.27 -12.90 21.29
N ARG A 74 -16.06 -14.22 21.23
CA ARG A 74 -15.56 -14.90 20.02
C ARG A 74 -16.46 -14.68 18.81
N ARG A 75 -17.78 -14.77 19.00
CA ARG A 75 -18.76 -14.50 17.93
C ARG A 75 -18.70 -13.05 17.47
N ALA A 76 -18.59 -12.09 18.40
CA ALA A 76 -18.46 -10.68 18.09
C ALA A 76 -17.14 -10.37 17.38
N ALA A 77 -16.02 -10.94 17.83
CA ALA A 77 -14.72 -10.84 17.20
C ALA A 77 -14.75 -11.40 15.77
N HIS A 78 -15.34 -12.59 15.58
CA HIS A 78 -15.51 -13.18 14.25
C HIS A 78 -16.37 -12.30 13.33
N GLN A 79 -17.46 -11.72 13.84
CA GLN A 79 -18.29 -10.78 13.08
C GLN A 79 -17.54 -9.49 12.72
N ARG A 80 -16.75 -8.94 13.64
CA ARG A 80 -15.90 -7.76 13.38
C ARG A 80 -14.86 -8.09 12.30
N ALA A 81 -14.15 -9.20 12.42
CA ALA A 81 -13.17 -9.64 11.44
C ALA A 81 -13.80 -9.88 10.04
N TYR A 82 -14.99 -10.48 9.99
CA TYR A 82 -15.74 -10.63 8.73
C TYR A 82 -16.10 -9.27 8.13
N GLN A 83 -16.58 -8.33 8.95
CA GLN A 83 -16.92 -6.97 8.49
C GLN A 83 -15.69 -6.20 8.02
N GLU A 84 -14.57 -6.28 8.72
CA GLU A 84 -13.30 -5.65 8.31
C GLU A 84 -12.82 -6.18 6.96
N ARG A 85 -12.83 -7.51 6.77
CA ARG A 85 -12.47 -8.14 5.48
C ARG A 85 -13.38 -7.72 4.33
N LYS A 86 -14.65 -7.41 4.61
CA LYS A 86 -15.68 -7.10 3.61
C LYS A 86 -16.02 -5.61 3.51
N LYS A 87 -15.38 -4.75 4.29
CA LYS A 87 -15.69 -3.32 4.35
C LYS A 87 -15.37 -2.62 3.04
N ASP A 88 -14.25 -2.98 2.43
CA ASP A 88 -13.71 -2.33 1.22
C ASP A 88 -13.86 -3.21 -0.04
N ASP A 89 -14.50 -4.39 0.08
CA ASP A 89 -14.77 -5.30 -1.04
C ASP A 89 -15.96 -4.78 -1.88
N PRO A 90 -15.72 -4.30 -3.13
CA PRO A 90 -16.74 -3.66 -3.93
C PRO A 90 -17.88 -4.61 -4.34
N GLU A 91 -17.58 -5.89 -4.55
CA GLU A 91 -18.56 -6.89 -4.95
C GLU A 91 -19.53 -7.19 -3.79
N TYR A 92 -18.99 -7.34 -2.58
CA TYR A 92 -19.80 -7.53 -1.39
C TYR A 92 -20.71 -6.33 -1.12
N LEU A 93 -20.17 -5.11 -1.23
CA LEU A 93 -20.94 -3.88 -1.04
C LEU A 93 -22.08 -3.77 -2.06
N ALA A 94 -21.82 -4.07 -3.34
CA ALA A 94 -22.83 -4.07 -4.39
C ALA A 94 -23.95 -5.10 -4.11
N ARG A 95 -23.58 -6.35 -3.77
CA ARG A 95 -24.55 -7.42 -3.44
C ARG A 95 -25.38 -7.08 -2.22
N ARG A 96 -24.77 -6.50 -1.18
CA ARG A 96 -25.48 -6.04 0.03
C ARG A 96 -26.44 -4.90 -0.29
N ALA A 97 -26.05 -3.94 -1.13
CA ALA A 97 -26.92 -2.86 -1.59
C ALA A 97 -28.12 -3.41 -2.38
N GLU A 98 -27.90 -4.38 -3.25
CA GLU A 98 -28.96 -5.03 -4.02
C GLU A 98 -29.94 -5.81 -3.14
N LEU A 99 -29.45 -6.60 -2.18
CA LEU A 99 -30.28 -7.30 -1.20
C LEU A 99 -31.12 -6.31 -0.37
N THR A 100 -30.52 -5.20 0.05
CA THR A 100 -31.23 -4.14 0.79
C THR A 100 -32.31 -3.50 -0.07
N LYS A 101 -32.04 -3.25 -1.37
CA LYS A 101 -33.02 -2.73 -2.32
C LYS A 101 -34.17 -3.72 -2.53
N LYS A 102 -33.88 -5.01 -2.74
CA LYS A 102 -34.89 -6.08 -2.88
C LYS A 102 -35.78 -6.17 -1.63
N HIS A 103 -35.16 -6.18 -0.44
CA HIS A 103 -35.90 -6.23 0.82
C HIS A 103 -36.80 -5.01 1.01
N ASN A 104 -36.28 -3.79 0.78
CA ASN A 104 -37.04 -2.56 0.94
C ASN A 104 -38.17 -2.41 -0.09
N ASN A 105 -38.00 -2.96 -1.29
CA ASN A 105 -39.00 -2.93 -2.36
C ASN A 105 -40.02 -4.08 -2.29
N SER A 106 -39.78 -5.08 -1.43
CA SER A 106 -40.70 -6.20 -1.25
C SER A 106 -42.10 -5.73 -0.83
N ASP A 107 -43.14 -6.45 -1.27
CA ASP A 107 -44.52 -6.13 -0.91
C ASP A 107 -44.74 -6.17 0.61
N ALA A 108 -44.06 -7.09 1.30
CA ALA A 108 -44.08 -7.17 2.75
C ALA A 108 -43.51 -5.91 3.41
N ALA A 109 -42.38 -5.39 2.93
CA ALA A 109 -41.80 -4.15 3.46
C ALA A 109 -42.67 -2.93 3.14
N ARG A 110 -43.26 -2.87 1.94
CA ARG A 110 -44.22 -1.82 1.56
C ARG A 110 -45.48 -1.85 2.43
N ALA A 111 -46.06 -3.03 2.65
CA ALA A 111 -47.21 -3.23 3.51
C ALA A 111 -46.90 -2.89 4.98
N ALA A 112 -45.74 -3.31 5.50
CA ALA A 112 -45.30 -2.96 6.85
C ALA A 112 -45.13 -1.44 7.01
N ARG A 113 -44.53 -0.77 6.02
CA ARG A 113 -44.37 0.69 6.01
C ARG A 113 -45.72 1.40 5.94
N LYS A 114 -46.66 0.91 5.13
CA LYS A 114 -48.04 1.42 5.03
C LYS A 114 -48.76 1.30 6.38
N ARG A 115 -48.74 0.11 7.01
CA ARG A 115 -49.31 -0.13 8.35
C ARG A 115 -48.70 0.79 9.42
N TYR A 116 -47.40 1.03 9.37
CA TYR A 116 -46.74 1.95 10.30
C TYR A 116 -47.23 3.39 10.14
N LEU A 117 -47.43 3.84 8.90
CA LEU A 117 -47.93 5.18 8.57
C LEU A 117 -49.43 5.35 8.84
N GLU A 118 -50.22 4.28 8.75
CA GLU A 118 -51.66 4.30 8.98
C GLU A 118 -52.05 4.29 10.47
N LYS A 119 -51.17 3.82 11.36
CA LYS A 119 -51.38 3.96 12.82
C LYS A 119 -51.51 5.44 13.20
N GLU A 120 -52.58 5.78 13.92
CA GLU A 120 -52.83 7.15 14.39
C GLU A 120 -51.64 7.71 15.17
N GLY A 121 -51.34 9.00 14.98
CA GLY A 121 -50.17 9.68 15.57
C GLY A 121 -48.83 9.47 14.85
N ASN A 122 -48.70 8.46 13.97
CA ASN A 122 -47.43 8.21 13.25
C ASN A 122 -47.28 9.06 11.98
N LYS A 123 -48.36 9.59 11.40
CA LYS A 123 -48.29 10.45 10.19
C LYS A 123 -47.52 11.74 10.46
N GLU A 124 -47.81 12.41 11.58
CA GLU A 124 -47.12 13.64 11.98
C GLU A 124 -45.68 13.37 12.39
N LYS A 125 -45.43 12.30 13.16
CA LYS A 125 -44.07 11.85 13.50
C LYS A 125 -43.25 11.52 12.24
N ALA A 126 -43.87 10.90 11.22
CA ALA A 126 -43.22 10.63 9.95
C ALA A 126 -42.90 11.92 9.17
N LYS A 127 -43.83 12.89 9.13
CA LYS A 127 -43.59 14.22 8.53
C LYS A 127 -42.47 14.97 9.26
N GLN A 128 -42.48 15.02 10.59
CA GLN A 128 -41.42 15.64 11.40
C GLN A 128 -40.07 14.93 11.21
N GLY A 129 -40.07 13.60 11.15
CA GLY A 129 -38.90 12.79 10.84
C GLY A 129 -38.32 13.11 9.47
N GLN A 130 -39.15 13.27 8.45
CA GLN A 130 -38.73 13.69 7.11
C GLN A 130 -38.13 15.10 7.12
N LEU A 131 -38.74 16.06 7.82
CA LEU A 131 -38.22 17.42 7.95
C LEU A 131 -36.86 17.43 8.67
N ARG A 132 -36.72 16.68 9.76
CA ARG A 132 -35.46 16.52 10.49
C ARG A 132 -34.38 15.87 9.62
N TRP A 133 -34.74 14.83 8.86
CA TRP A 133 -33.82 14.19 7.91
C TRP A 133 -33.36 15.18 6.84
N LYS A 134 -34.27 15.92 6.21
CA LYS A 134 -33.94 16.98 5.22
C LYS A 134 -33.04 18.07 5.82
N ARG A 135 -33.31 18.52 7.05
CA ARG A 135 -32.46 19.50 7.75
C ARG A 135 -31.06 18.92 8.03
N SER A 136 -30.98 17.63 8.38
CA SER A 136 -29.72 16.94 8.61
C SER A 136 -28.93 16.69 7.32
N GLU A 137 -29.61 16.42 6.20
CA GLU A 137 -29.01 16.29 4.85
C GLU A 137 -28.35 17.59 4.43
N ARG A 138 -29.06 18.72 4.52
CA ARG A 138 -28.48 20.06 4.28
C ARG A 138 -27.25 20.31 5.15
N GLY A 139 -27.29 19.90 6.42
CA GLY A 139 -26.13 19.99 7.32
C GLY A 139 -24.98 19.07 6.92
N ARG A 140 -25.26 17.86 6.41
CA ARG A 140 -24.24 16.92 5.90
C ARG A 140 -23.59 17.44 4.63
N GLU A 141 -24.37 17.98 3.70
CA GLU A 141 -23.87 18.62 2.47
C GLU A 141 -22.98 19.81 2.81
N ALA A 142 -23.44 20.72 3.68
CA ALA A 142 -22.64 21.86 4.13
C ALA A 142 -21.30 21.43 4.76
N ARG A 143 -21.28 20.35 5.57
CA ARG A 143 -20.03 19.79 6.12
C ARG A 143 -19.12 19.18 5.06
N LYS A 144 -19.67 18.50 4.05
CA LYS A 144 -18.90 17.97 2.92
C LYS A 144 -18.26 19.11 2.11
N ASP A 145 -19.03 20.18 1.86
CA ASP A 145 -18.54 21.35 1.15
C ASP A 145 -17.46 22.09 1.95
N GLN A 146 -17.65 22.26 3.26
CA GLN A 146 -16.62 22.81 4.14
C GLN A 146 -15.34 21.97 4.11
N LYS A 147 -15.46 20.64 4.19
CA LYS A 147 -14.31 19.73 4.08
C LYS A 147 -13.62 19.84 2.72
N ARG A 148 -14.38 19.92 1.64
CA ARG A 148 -13.85 20.10 0.28
C ARG A 148 -13.07 21.41 0.17
N ARG A 149 -13.66 22.54 0.59
CA ARG A 149 -13.01 23.85 0.61
C ARG A 149 -11.74 23.85 1.47
N TYR A 150 -11.76 23.18 2.62
CA TYR A 150 -10.58 23.03 3.48
C TYR A 150 -9.45 22.25 2.79
N LEU A 151 -9.77 21.12 2.17
CA LEU A 151 -8.79 20.33 1.41
C LEU A 151 -8.25 21.09 0.21
N GLU A 152 -9.08 21.87 -0.48
CA GLU A 152 -8.66 22.76 -1.58
C GLU A 152 -7.68 23.82 -1.08
N ARG A 153 -7.91 24.43 0.09
CA ARG A 153 -6.93 25.35 0.70
C ARG A 153 -5.62 24.67 1.06
N ILE A 154 -5.66 23.45 1.60
CA ILE A 154 -4.44 22.68 1.89
C ILE A 154 -3.67 22.41 0.60
N ARG A 155 -4.36 21.96 -0.46
CA ARG A 155 -3.74 21.70 -1.76
C ARG A 155 -3.16 22.97 -2.37
N ALA A 156 -3.88 24.09 -2.31
CA ALA A 156 -3.41 25.37 -2.80
C ALA A 156 -2.18 25.86 -2.01
N LYS A 157 -2.20 25.72 -0.68
CA LYS A 157 -1.05 26.04 0.18
C LYS A 157 0.14 25.14 -0.10
N ALA A 158 -0.08 23.83 -0.27
CA ALA A 158 0.95 22.87 -0.65
C ALA A 158 1.52 23.19 -2.03
N ALA A 159 0.68 23.59 -2.99
CA ALA A 159 1.12 24.00 -4.32
C ALA A 159 1.95 25.30 -4.29
N ALA A 160 1.59 26.24 -3.42
CA ALA A 160 2.37 27.46 -3.19
C ALA A 160 3.68 27.20 -2.41
N MET A 161 3.70 26.16 -1.56
CA MET A 161 4.88 25.72 -0.80
C MET A 161 5.75 24.72 -1.56
N LEU A 162 5.31 24.19 -2.71
CA LEU A 162 6.19 23.40 -3.56
C LEU A 162 7.40 24.27 -3.86
N PRO A 163 8.62 23.79 -3.56
CA PRO A 163 9.81 24.55 -3.87
C PRO A 163 9.75 24.91 -5.36
N PRO A 164 10.10 26.15 -5.73
CA PRO A 164 10.21 26.49 -7.15
C PRO A 164 11.04 25.39 -7.81
N MET A 165 10.53 24.82 -8.91
CA MET A 165 11.21 23.76 -9.66
C MET A 165 12.71 24.05 -9.67
N PRO A 166 13.58 23.11 -9.24
CA PRO A 166 15.01 23.35 -9.18
C PRO A 166 15.46 23.88 -10.53
N ILE A 167 16.28 24.92 -10.55
CA ILE A 167 16.63 25.66 -11.79
C ILE A 167 17.07 24.69 -12.90
N LYS A 168 17.79 23.62 -12.55
CA LYS A 168 18.18 22.51 -13.44
C LYS A 168 17.00 21.86 -14.17
N ALA A 169 15.87 21.61 -13.50
CA ALA A 169 14.67 21.05 -14.13
C ALA A 169 14.00 22.02 -15.12
N ARG A 170 14.12 23.34 -14.91
CA ARG A 170 13.68 24.34 -15.89
C ARG A 170 14.66 24.46 -17.06
N LEU A 171 15.96 24.32 -16.82
CA LEU A 171 16.95 24.33 -17.90
C LEU A 171 16.80 23.11 -18.82
N LEU A 172 16.43 21.95 -18.28
CA LEU A 172 16.15 20.74 -19.07
C LEU A 172 14.92 20.86 -19.98
N THR A 173 14.05 21.88 -19.84
CA THR A 173 12.99 22.12 -20.83
C THR A 173 13.53 22.80 -22.09
N ASN A 174 14.75 23.34 -22.06
CA ASN A 174 15.42 23.89 -23.23
C ASN A 174 16.13 22.77 -24.01
N GLU A 175 15.79 22.61 -25.29
CA GLU A 175 16.33 21.55 -26.15
C GLU A 175 17.85 21.59 -26.27
N LEU A 176 18.45 22.79 -26.31
CA LEU A 176 19.90 22.98 -26.38
C LEU A 176 20.60 22.44 -25.13
N TYR A 177 20.09 22.84 -23.95
CA TYR A 177 20.68 22.42 -22.67
C TYR A 177 20.50 20.92 -22.45
N ALA A 178 19.33 20.37 -22.82
CA ALA A 178 19.07 18.93 -22.74
C ALA A 178 20.00 18.12 -23.67
N ALA A 179 20.24 18.59 -24.89
CA ALA A 179 21.18 17.96 -25.82
C ALA A 179 22.63 18.02 -25.31
N ALA A 180 23.05 19.15 -24.74
CA ALA A 180 24.36 19.30 -24.12
C ALA A 180 24.53 18.39 -22.88
N ASP A 181 23.57 18.37 -21.94
CA ASP A 181 23.60 17.50 -20.76
C ASP A 181 23.68 16.01 -21.14
N ALA A 182 22.97 15.61 -22.21
CA ALA A 182 23.01 14.24 -22.72
C ALA A 182 24.36 13.85 -23.35
N ALA A 183 25.07 14.81 -23.95
CA ALA A 183 26.38 14.57 -24.56
C ALA A 183 27.52 14.49 -23.52
N VAL A 184 27.38 15.14 -22.36
CA VAL A 184 28.42 15.16 -21.32
C VAL A 184 28.26 13.97 -20.35
N PRO A 185 29.30 13.14 -20.14
CA PRO A 185 29.19 11.94 -19.35
C PRO A 185 28.97 12.24 -17.86
N ARG A 186 28.22 11.36 -17.18
CA ARG A 186 27.84 11.53 -15.76
C ARG A 186 28.96 11.19 -14.76
N ASN A 187 30.10 10.70 -15.24
CA ASN A 187 31.26 10.41 -14.41
C ASN A 187 32.10 11.67 -14.08
N LEU A 188 31.84 12.79 -14.76
CA LEU A 188 32.49 14.07 -14.47
C LEU A 188 31.95 14.64 -13.15
N PRO A 189 32.80 15.22 -12.27
CA PRO A 189 32.34 15.95 -11.08
C PRO A 189 31.30 17.01 -11.44
N GLU A 190 30.28 17.18 -10.59
CA GLU A 190 29.10 18.00 -10.92
C GLU A 190 29.46 19.44 -11.30
N PHE A 191 30.38 20.08 -10.58
CA PHE A 191 30.81 21.46 -10.86
C PHE A 191 31.40 21.61 -12.27
N ALA A 192 32.30 20.71 -12.66
CA ALA A 192 32.93 20.79 -13.97
C ALA A 192 32.02 20.30 -15.10
N ARG A 193 31.04 19.45 -14.77
CA ARG A 193 30.00 19.05 -15.71
C ARG A 193 29.15 20.25 -16.09
N ASP A 194 28.74 21.06 -15.13
CA ASP A 194 27.95 22.26 -15.38
C ASP A 194 28.76 23.30 -16.22
N ASP A 195 30.08 23.44 -15.98
CA ASP A 195 30.96 24.30 -16.79
C ASP A 195 31.09 23.80 -18.24
N VAL A 196 31.34 22.50 -18.45
CA VAL A 196 31.44 21.91 -19.79
C VAL A 196 30.12 22.03 -20.56
N ILE A 197 28.97 21.88 -19.88
CA ILE A 197 27.65 22.09 -20.50
C ILE A 197 27.48 23.56 -20.90
N ALA A 198 27.93 24.51 -20.08
CA ALA A 198 27.87 25.94 -20.40
C ALA A 198 28.74 26.26 -21.62
N ASP A 199 29.95 25.72 -21.72
CA ASP A 199 30.85 25.90 -22.86
C ASP A 199 30.26 25.33 -24.17
N ILE A 200 29.64 24.15 -24.10
CA ILE A 200 28.94 23.56 -25.27
C ILE A 200 27.77 24.46 -25.70
N CYS A 201 26.96 24.92 -24.74
CA CYS A 201 25.86 25.84 -25.04
C CYS A 201 26.36 27.15 -25.67
N LEU A 202 27.46 27.70 -25.16
CA LEU A 202 28.07 28.92 -25.67
C LEU A 202 28.60 28.74 -27.10
N ALA A 203 29.27 27.62 -27.39
CA ALA A 203 29.79 27.32 -28.73
C ALA A 203 28.69 27.12 -29.78
N VAL A 204 27.53 26.58 -29.38
CA VAL A 204 26.36 26.52 -30.29
C VAL A 204 25.77 27.92 -30.51
N LEU A 205 25.69 28.74 -29.46
CA LEU A 205 25.19 30.12 -29.56
C LEU A 205 26.14 31.05 -30.35
N SER A 206 27.46 30.80 -30.32
CA SER A 206 28.45 31.51 -31.13
C SER A 206 28.46 31.07 -32.59
N GLY A 207 27.77 29.97 -32.93
CA GLY A 207 27.66 29.43 -34.28
C GLY A 207 28.85 28.57 -34.71
N GLU A 208 29.67 28.07 -33.77
CA GLU A 208 30.79 27.16 -34.09
C GLU A 208 30.31 25.80 -34.61
N PHE A 209 29.19 25.30 -34.10
CA PHE A 209 28.53 24.08 -34.57
C PHE A 209 27.02 24.07 -34.28
N THR A 210 26.27 23.21 -34.97
CA THR A 210 24.81 23.09 -34.81
C THR A 210 24.42 22.16 -33.66
N ILE A 211 23.16 22.25 -33.19
CA ILE A 211 22.62 21.37 -32.13
C ILE A 211 22.80 19.88 -32.47
N ASN A 212 22.66 19.51 -33.75
CA ASN A 212 22.78 18.12 -34.20
C ASN A 212 24.22 17.59 -34.16
N ASP A 213 25.21 18.49 -34.18
CA ASP A 213 26.64 18.16 -34.19
C ASP A 213 27.24 18.08 -32.78
N ILE A 214 26.48 18.43 -31.73
CA ILE A 214 26.91 18.39 -30.32
C ILE A 214 27.63 17.07 -29.96
N PRO A 215 27.11 15.86 -30.27
CA PRO A 215 27.76 14.61 -29.84
C PRO A 215 29.16 14.41 -30.44
N LYS A 216 29.43 15.00 -31.61
CA LYS A 216 30.73 14.92 -32.30
C LYS A 216 31.69 15.99 -31.76
N SER A 217 31.20 17.22 -31.60
CA SER A 217 32.00 18.38 -31.18
C SER A 217 32.22 18.48 -29.67
N ALA A 218 31.44 17.78 -28.84
CA ALA A 218 31.58 17.81 -27.38
C ALA A 218 32.86 17.14 -26.87
N LYS A 219 33.39 16.12 -27.56
CA LYS A 219 34.58 15.36 -27.13
C LYS A 219 35.81 16.23 -26.81
N PRO A 220 36.26 17.14 -27.70
CA PRO A 220 37.40 18.01 -27.39
C PRO A 220 37.12 18.94 -26.20
N ILE A 221 35.90 19.45 -26.05
CA ILE A 221 35.50 20.31 -24.93
C ILE A 221 35.54 19.53 -23.60
N ILE A 222 34.99 18.31 -23.58
CA ILE A 222 35.03 17.41 -22.42
C ILE A 222 36.48 17.08 -22.04
N SER A 223 37.35 16.84 -23.03
CA SER A 223 38.77 16.58 -22.77
C SER A 223 39.48 17.78 -22.13
N LYS A 224 39.17 19.01 -22.56
CA LYS A 224 39.67 20.24 -21.93
C LYS A 224 39.13 20.38 -20.50
N GLY A 225 37.86 20.08 -20.27
CA GLY A 225 37.26 20.05 -18.93
C GLY A 225 37.97 19.08 -17.99
N TRP A 226 38.26 17.85 -18.45
CA TRP A 226 39.06 16.89 -17.66
C TRP A 226 40.46 17.40 -17.32
N GLN A 227 41.13 18.04 -18.29
CA GLN A 227 42.45 18.64 -18.07
C GLN A 227 42.40 19.78 -17.03
N ALA A 228 41.33 20.58 -17.00
CA ALA A 228 41.16 21.66 -16.03
C ALA A 228 40.89 21.16 -14.59
N ILE A 229 40.18 20.03 -14.44
CA ILE A 229 39.86 19.44 -13.12
C ILE A 229 41.05 18.69 -12.54
N SER A 230 41.82 18.05 -13.41
CA SER A 230 42.98 17.27 -13.02
C SER A 230 43.94 18.17 -12.24
N LYS A 231 44.01 17.98 -10.91
CA LYS A 231 45.06 18.59 -10.06
C LYS A 231 46.46 18.29 -10.59
N PHE A 232 46.59 17.23 -11.38
CA PHE A 232 47.74 16.96 -12.21
C PHE A 232 47.60 17.78 -13.48
N GLY A 233 48.12 19.02 -13.48
CA GLY A 233 48.34 19.76 -14.72
C GLY A 233 49.27 18.99 -15.66
N HIS A 234 49.79 19.63 -16.70
CA HIS A 234 50.91 19.07 -17.45
C HIS A 234 52.14 18.99 -16.54
N MET A 235 52.27 17.93 -15.73
CA MET A 235 53.50 17.61 -15.04
C MET A 235 54.49 17.12 -16.09
N SER A 236 55.54 17.89 -16.33
CA SER A 236 56.67 17.39 -17.11
C SER A 236 57.27 16.19 -16.37
N LEU A 237 57.75 15.20 -17.12
CA LEU A 237 58.45 14.06 -16.52
C LEU A 237 59.72 14.52 -15.78
N ASP A 238 60.28 15.66 -16.20
CA ASP A 238 61.44 16.31 -15.58
C ASP A 238 61.08 17.13 -14.32
N SER A 239 59.79 17.31 -14.02
CA SER A 239 59.40 18.04 -12.80
C SER A 239 59.70 17.19 -11.55
N PRO A 240 60.20 17.81 -10.46
CA PRO A 240 60.41 17.11 -9.20
C PRO A 240 59.08 16.56 -8.67
N ARG A 241 59.10 15.31 -8.20
CA ARG A 241 57.88 14.59 -7.75
C ARG A 241 57.25 15.21 -6.51
N PHE A 242 58.07 15.81 -5.65
CA PHE A 242 57.69 16.47 -4.40
C PHE A 242 58.40 17.83 -4.33
N GLU A 243 57.82 18.81 -3.62
CA GLU A 243 58.41 20.16 -3.48
C GLU A 243 59.85 20.12 -2.94
N ASP A 244 60.16 19.15 -2.07
CA ASP A 244 61.48 18.99 -1.44
C ASP A 244 62.36 17.91 -2.12
N GLY A 245 61.86 17.24 -3.16
CA GLY A 245 62.49 16.07 -3.75
C GLY A 245 63.41 16.39 -4.92
N LYS A 246 64.66 15.91 -4.91
CA LYS A 246 65.57 15.96 -6.08
C LYS A 246 65.22 14.96 -7.18
N ARG A 247 64.41 13.93 -6.88
CA ARG A 247 64.04 12.88 -7.84
C ARG A 247 62.91 13.38 -8.74
N THR A 248 63.12 13.29 -10.04
CA THR A 248 62.11 13.61 -11.05
C THR A 248 61.08 12.49 -11.16
N LEU A 249 59.93 12.78 -11.77
CA LEU A 249 58.96 11.73 -12.11
C LEU A 249 59.57 10.70 -13.05
N HIS A 250 60.44 11.15 -13.97
CA HIS A 250 61.21 10.33 -14.88
C HIS A 250 62.07 9.31 -14.12
N ASP A 251 62.84 9.76 -13.12
CA ASP A 251 63.69 8.88 -12.30
C ASP A 251 62.88 7.80 -11.57
N THR A 252 61.65 8.12 -11.18
CA THR A 252 60.78 7.15 -10.49
C THR A 252 60.31 6.04 -11.45
N ILE A 253 60.02 6.39 -12.71
CA ILE A 253 59.56 5.44 -13.73
C ILE A 253 60.75 4.62 -14.28
N SER A 254 61.92 5.24 -14.39
CA SER A 254 63.13 4.61 -14.94
C SER A 254 63.88 3.73 -13.94
N VAL A 255 63.97 4.13 -12.66
CA VAL A 255 64.59 3.30 -11.59
C VAL A 255 63.68 2.15 -11.16
N GLY A 256 62.37 2.31 -11.30
CA GLY A 256 61.51 1.18 -11.56
C GLY A 256 60.57 0.77 -10.43
N LEU A 257 59.33 0.58 -10.87
CA LEU A 257 58.36 -0.43 -10.46
C LEU A 257 58.90 -1.89 -10.60
N TRP A 258 60.17 -2.05 -11.00
CA TRP A 258 60.88 -3.30 -11.30
C TRP A 258 62.20 -3.44 -10.51
N ASP A 259 62.58 -2.45 -9.70
CA ASP A 259 63.59 -2.61 -8.66
C ASP A 259 62.84 -2.97 -7.38
N ASP A 260 62.80 -4.26 -7.06
CA ASP A 260 62.04 -4.85 -5.95
C ASP A 260 62.54 -4.42 -4.55
N GLY A 261 63.44 -3.43 -4.46
CA GLY A 261 64.03 -3.00 -3.20
C GLY A 261 64.90 -4.07 -2.54
N SER A 262 65.52 -4.95 -3.32
CA SER A 262 66.50 -5.93 -2.82
C SER A 262 67.92 -5.37 -2.73
N ASP A 263 68.08 -4.04 -2.71
CA ASP A 263 69.31 -3.43 -2.20
C ASP A 263 69.35 -3.64 -0.68
N GLU A 264 69.71 -4.88 -0.30
CA GLU A 264 70.26 -5.21 1.00
C GLU A 264 71.29 -4.14 1.34
N GLU A 265 71.01 -3.38 2.40
CA GLU A 265 71.98 -2.53 3.05
C GLU A 265 73.19 -3.42 3.40
N VAL A 266 74.23 -3.36 2.59
CA VAL A 266 75.56 -3.84 2.96
C VAL A 266 76.05 -2.91 4.05
N GLU A 267 75.62 -3.20 5.28
CA GLU A 267 76.22 -2.69 6.50
C GLU A 267 77.70 -3.06 6.46
N ALA A 268 78.50 -2.10 6.02
CA ALA A 268 79.95 -2.13 6.20
C ALA A 268 80.20 -2.06 7.70
N GLN A 269 80.27 -3.23 8.34
CA GLN A 269 80.81 -3.33 9.69
C GLN A 269 82.29 -2.90 9.67
N PRO A 270 82.72 -2.06 10.62
CA PRO A 270 84.07 -1.54 10.70
C PRO A 270 85.14 -2.60 11.02
#